data_AF-A0A2E8DHP8-F1
#
_entry.id   AF-A0A2E8DHP8-F1
#
_cell.length_a   1.000
_cell.length_b   1.000
_cell.length_c   1.000
_cell.angle_alpha   90.00
_cell.angle_beta   90.00
_cell.angle_gamma   90.00
#
_symmetry.space_group_name_H-M   'P 1'
#
loop_
_entity.id
_entity.type
_entity.pdbx_description
1 polymer ?
#
loop_
_entity_poly.entity_id
_entity_poly.type
_entity_poly.pdbx_seq_one_letter_code
_entity_poly.pdbx_strand_id
1 'polypeptide(L)'
;MTDLPDGTLSAASLPRFFSPSAASTYDKCPRRWKHRYIDKLPDPPGEAALVGTFSHRVLELLCGEEPSLRTIDRARKLARDVWPSISTHRDYRALDLEPEAEREFRWKSWRAIEGLWGLEDPALVDVRATEQRL
;
A
#
# COMPACT_ATOMS: atom_id res chain seq x y z
N MET A 1 35.52 -34.04 -27.13
CA MET A 1 34.50 -34.56 -26.19
C MET A 1 34.88 -33.98 -24.84
N THR A 2 34.49 -32.74 -24.62
CA THR A 2 34.94 -31.92 -23.48
C THR A 2 33.74 -31.83 -22.56
N ASP A 3 33.87 -32.45 -21.38
CA ASP A 3 32.84 -32.48 -20.35
C ASP A 3 32.42 -31.05 -19.97
N LEU A 4 31.13 -30.77 -20.11
CA LEU A 4 30.48 -29.65 -19.44
C LEU A 4 30.36 -30.04 -17.96
N PRO A 5 30.76 -29.18 -17.01
CA PRO A 5 30.49 -29.47 -15.61
C PRO A 5 28.98 -29.50 -15.43
N ASP A 6 28.47 -30.61 -14.87
CA ASP A 6 27.13 -30.74 -14.33
C ASP A 6 26.94 -29.65 -13.27
N GLY A 7 26.52 -28.48 -13.75
CA GLY A 7 26.04 -27.38 -12.94
C GLY A 7 24.70 -27.78 -12.38
N THR A 8 24.71 -28.66 -11.38
CA THR A 8 23.60 -28.83 -10.48
C THR A 8 23.33 -27.46 -9.90
N LEU A 9 22.35 -26.75 -10.48
CA LEU A 9 21.81 -25.54 -9.91
C LEU A 9 21.37 -25.94 -8.51
N SER A 10 22.20 -25.62 -7.50
CA SER A 10 21.82 -25.67 -6.09
C SER A 10 20.44 -25.06 -6.05
N ALA A 11 19.43 -25.83 -5.63
CA ALA A 11 18.05 -25.39 -5.58
C ALA A 11 18.04 -24.03 -4.87
N ALA A 12 18.01 -22.97 -5.68
CA ALA A 12 18.15 -21.62 -5.18
C ALA A 12 16.95 -21.47 -4.26
N SER A 13 17.21 -21.37 -2.96
CA SER A 13 16.18 -21.41 -1.93
C SER A 13 15.07 -20.46 -2.36
N LEU A 14 13.86 -21.02 -2.56
CA LEU A 14 12.73 -20.27 -3.08
C LEU A 14 12.58 -18.97 -2.27
N PRO A 15 12.28 -17.83 -2.93
CA PRO A 15 12.11 -16.57 -2.22
C PRO A 15 11.10 -16.78 -1.08
N ARG A 16 11.50 -16.43 0.15
CA ARG A 16 10.63 -16.58 1.33
C ARG A 16 9.31 -15.80 1.19
N PHE A 17 9.29 -14.78 0.33
CA PHE A 17 8.12 -13.96 0.06
C PHE A 17 8.04 -13.64 -1.42
N PHE A 18 6.85 -13.78 -1.99
CA PHE A 18 6.51 -13.38 -3.35
C PHE A 18 5.31 -12.44 -3.29
N SER A 19 5.44 -11.23 -3.81
CA SER A 19 4.32 -10.29 -3.92
C SER A 19 3.95 -10.06 -5.39
N PRO A 20 2.65 -9.93 -5.72
CA PRO A 20 2.22 -9.60 -7.09
C PRO A 20 2.89 -8.35 -7.65
N SER A 21 3.14 -7.35 -6.80
CA SER A 21 3.86 -6.12 -7.16
C SER A 21 5.32 -6.38 -7.50
N ALA A 22 6.01 -7.28 -6.77
CA ALA A 22 7.38 -7.67 -7.09
C ALA A 22 7.45 -8.43 -8.43
N ALA A 23 6.53 -9.38 -8.64
CA ALA A 23 6.42 -10.13 -9.89
C ALA A 23 6.22 -9.19 -11.09
N SER A 24 5.22 -8.31 -11.00
CA SER A 24 4.93 -7.32 -12.05
C SER A 24 6.10 -6.37 -12.32
N THR A 25 6.91 -6.07 -11.31
CA THR A 25 8.11 -5.23 -11.49
C THR A 25 9.21 -5.98 -12.24
N TYR A 26 9.40 -7.28 -11.95
CA TYR A 26 10.36 -8.13 -12.66
C TYR A 26 9.98 -8.26 -14.13
N ASP A 27 8.73 -8.59 -14.43
CA ASP A 27 8.21 -8.75 -15.80
C ASP A 27 8.39 -7.46 -16.63
N LYS A 28 8.19 -6.29 -16.01
CA LYS A 28 8.38 -4.99 -16.67
C LYS A 28 9.86 -4.62 -16.83
N CYS A 29 10.67 -4.84 -15.79
CA CYS A 29 12.10 -4.51 -15.81
C CYS A 29 12.88 -5.26 -14.71
N PRO A 30 13.60 -6.35 -15.05
CA PRO A 30 14.36 -7.14 -14.08
C PRO A 30 15.43 -6.33 -13.32
N ARG A 31 16.04 -5.32 -13.96
CA ARG A 31 17.02 -4.44 -13.33
C ARG A 31 16.40 -3.55 -12.26
N ARG A 32 15.22 -2.96 -12.53
CA ARG A 32 14.47 -2.17 -11.53
C ARG A 32 14.05 -3.05 -10.35
N TRP A 33 13.60 -4.27 -10.64
CA TRP A 33 13.29 -5.25 -9.59
C TRP A 33 14.51 -5.52 -8.70
N LYS A 34 15.69 -5.80 -9.29
CA LYS A 34 16.92 -6.02 -8.53
C LYS A 34 17.26 -4.82 -7.64
N HIS A 35 17.25 -3.61 -8.20
CA HIS A 35 17.55 -2.38 -7.45
C HIS A 35 16.61 -2.19 -6.25
N ARG A 36 15.31 -2.49 -6.41
CA ARG A 36 14.30 -2.30 -5.37
C ARG A 36 14.29 -3.43 -4.33
N TYR A 37 14.25 -4.69 -4.76
CA TYR A 37 13.99 -5.84 -3.88
C TYR A 37 15.27 -6.54 -3.39
N ILE A 38 16.38 -6.43 -4.13
CA ILE A 38 17.67 -7.02 -3.75
C ILE A 38 18.60 -5.95 -3.18
N ASP A 39 18.89 -4.90 -3.95
CA ASP A 39 19.84 -3.85 -3.53
C ASP A 39 19.23 -2.86 -2.54
N LYS A 40 17.89 -2.82 -2.43
CA LYS A 40 17.11 -1.95 -1.52
C LYS A 40 17.51 -0.48 -1.60
N LEU A 41 17.72 0.01 -2.83
CA LEU A 41 18.00 1.43 -3.05
C LEU A 41 16.81 2.30 -2.57
N PRO A 42 17.06 3.49 -2.01
CA PRO A 42 15.99 4.40 -1.61
C PRO A 42 15.05 4.72 -2.78
N ASP A 43 13.76 4.58 -2.55
CA ASP A 43 12.70 4.82 -3.53
C ASP A 43 11.56 5.53 -2.80
N PRO A 44 11.63 6.87 -2.65
CA PRO A 44 10.62 7.60 -1.91
C PRO A 44 9.26 7.43 -2.57
N PRO A 45 8.18 7.17 -1.80
CA PRO A 45 6.87 6.97 -2.38
C PRO A 45 6.37 8.27 -3.00
N GLY A 46 5.87 8.17 -4.24
CA GLY A 46 5.18 9.28 -4.88
C GLY A 46 3.81 9.55 -4.25
N GLU A 47 3.19 10.67 -4.61
CA GLU A 47 1.87 11.13 -4.11
C GLU A 47 0.84 10.00 -4.11
N ALA A 48 0.68 9.28 -5.23
CA ALA A 48 -0.31 8.22 -5.38
C ALA A 48 -0.10 7.06 -4.39
N ALA A 49 1.16 6.73 -4.06
CA ALA A 49 1.45 5.70 -3.07
C ALA A 49 1.06 6.17 -1.66
N LEU A 50 1.31 7.45 -1.33
CA LEU A 50 0.92 8.02 -0.05
C LEU A 50 -0.59 8.20 0.10
N VAL A 51 -1.32 8.51 -0.98
CA VAL A 51 -2.79 8.47 -1.02
C VAL A 51 -3.26 7.07 -0.65
N GLY A 52 -2.71 6.03 -1.29
CA GLY A 52 -3.01 4.64 -0.97
C GLY A 52 -2.75 4.33 0.50
N THR A 53 -1.55 4.60 1.01
CA THR A 53 -1.18 4.36 2.41
C THR A 53 -2.16 5.02 3.39
N PHE A 54 -2.52 6.29 3.16
CA PHE A 54 -3.44 6.99 4.04
C PHE A 54 -4.87 6.40 3.96
N SER A 55 -5.38 6.17 2.76
CA SER A 55 -6.71 5.60 2.55
C SER A 55 -6.83 4.19 3.14
N HIS A 56 -5.86 3.31 2.89
CA HIS A 56 -5.80 1.97 3.48
C HIS A 56 -5.82 2.03 5.00
N ARG A 57 -5.00 2.91 5.60
CA ARG A 57 -4.95 3.03 7.06
C ARG A 57 -6.29 3.43 7.68
N VAL A 58 -7.02 4.35 7.04
CA VAL A 58 -8.36 4.74 7.50
C VAL A 58 -9.35 3.58 7.39
N LEU A 59 -9.34 2.86 6.27
CA LEU A 59 -10.24 1.73 6.03
C LEU A 59 -9.95 0.54 6.95
N GLU A 60 -8.68 0.26 7.23
CA GLU A 60 -8.30 -0.75 8.23
C GLU A 60 -8.88 -0.44 9.61
N LEU A 61 -8.73 0.81 10.05
CA LEU A 61 -9.27 1.24 11.34
C LEU A 61 -10.79 1.12 11.37
N LEU A 62 -11.45 1.53 10.29
CA LEU A 62 -12.90 1.41 10.14
C LEU A 62 -13.35 -0.05 10.23
N CYS A 63 -12.72 -0.94 9.45
CA CYS A 63 -13.04 -2.36 9.44
C CYS A 63 -12.71 -3.08 10.77
N GLY A 64 -11.81 -2.52 11.57
CA GLY A 64 -11.54 -2.96 12.94
C GLY A 64 -12.62 -2.57 13.96
N GLU A 65 -13.58 -1.70 13.61
CA GLU A 65 -14.70 -1.36 14.48
C GLU A 65 -15.86 -2.35 14.34
N GLU A 66 -16.77 -2.30 15.32
CA GLU A 66 -18.05 -3.01 15.25
C GLU A 66 -18.81 -2.64 13.96
N PRO A 67 -19.49 -3.59 13.29
CA PRO A 67 -20.13 -3.34 12.00
C PRO A 67 -21.07 -2.13 11.99
N SER A 68 -21.84 -1.92 13.06
CA SER A 68 -22.77 -0.79 13.21
C SER A 68 -22.09 0.59 13.25
N LEU A 69 -20.79 0.64 13.56
CA LEU A 69 -20.01 1.87 13.60
C LEU A 69 -19.34 2.22 12.27
N ARG A 70 -19.30 1.28 11.31
CA ARG A 70 -18.60 1.41 10.02
C ARG A 70 -19.35 2.29 9.02
N THR A 71 -19.51 3.55 9.40
CA THR A 71 -20.28 4.57 8.69
C THR A 71 -19.36 5.58 8.02
N ILE A 72 -19.87 6.30 7.02
CA ILE A 72 -19.14 7.39 6.35
C ILE A 72 -18.69 8.45 7.37
N ASP A 73 -19.55 8.83 8.32
CA ASP A 73 -19.19 9.82 9.34
C ASP A 73 -18.12 9.32 10.29
N ARG A 74 -18.09 8.01 10.58
CA ARG A 74 -17.00 7.43 11.35
C ARG A 74 -15.70 7.43 10.57
N ALA A 75 -15.72 7.09 9.29
CA ALA A 75 -14.56 7.17 8.41
C ALA A 75 -14.00 8.61 8.32
N ARG A 76 -14.86 9.65 8.28
CA ARG A 76 -14.41 11.05 8.35
C ARG A 76 -13.69 11.38 9.66
N LYS A 77 -14.17 10.87 10.79
CA LYS A 77 -13.51 11.04 12.10
C LYS A 77 -12.14 10.37 12.09
N LEU A 78 -12.08 9.10 11.69
CA LEU A 78 -10.83 8.35 11.58
C LEU A 78 -9.82 9.01 10.63
N ALA A 79 -10.27 9.51 9.48
CA ALA A 79 -9.42 10.25 8.55
C ALA A 79 -8.79 11.50 9.18
N ARG A 80 -9.55 12.25 9.99
CA ARG A 80 -9.02 13.40 10.74
C ARG A 80 -8.03 12.97 11.81
N ASP A 81 -8.30 11.87 12.51
CA ASP A 81 -7.42 11.35 13.56
C ASP A 81 -6.10 10.81 13.00
N VAL A 82 -6.14 10.18 11.82
CA VAL A 82 -4.95 9.63 11.12
C VAL A 82 -4.15 10.73 10.42
N TRP A 83 -4.78 11.80 9.95
CA TRP A 83 -4.13 12.83 9.12
C TRP A 83 -2.78 13.34 9.68
N PRO A 84 -2.65 13.69 10.97
CA PRO A 84 -1.38 14.15 11.53
C PRO A 84 -0.23 13.16 11.34
N SER A 85 -0.50 11.84 11.35
CA SER A 85 0.53 10.81 11.15
C SER A 85 1.10 10.81 9.74
N ILE A 86 0.29 11.17 8.74
CA ILE A 86 0.73 11.26 7.34
C ILE A 86 1.32 12.63 7.05
N SER A 87 0.66 13.71 7.45
CA SER A 87 1.11 15.08 7.11
C SER A 87 2.44 15.45 7.76
N THR A 88 2.82 14.79 8.85
CA THR A 88 4.12 14.98 9.51
C THR A 88 5.18 13.98 9.05
N HIS A 89 4.81 12.96 8.28
CA HIS A 89 5.74 11.94 7.81
C HIS A 89 6.74 12.51 6.80
N ARG A 90 8.00 12.06 6.89
CA ARG A 90 9.10 12.53 6.03
C ARG A 90 8.79 12.42 4.54
N ASP A 91 8.13 11.35 4.12
CA ASP A 91 7.83 11.13 2.70
C ASP A 91 6.74 12.07 2.18
N TYR A 92 5.72 12.39 3.00
CA TYR A 92 4.74 13.41 2.62
C TYR A 92 5.38 14.79 2.56
N ARG A 93 6.23 15.14 3.53
CA ARG A 93 6.98 16.40 3.53
C ARG A 93 7.91 16.52 2.31
N ALA A 94 8.48 15.43 1.86
CA ALA A 94 9.36 15.40 0.68
C ALA A 94 8.61 15.64 -0.65
N LEU A 95 7.27 15.55 -0.67
CA LEU A 95 6.50 15.94 -1.85
C LEU A 95 6.47 17.46 -2.08
N ASP A 96 6.73 18.25 -1.04
CA ASP A 96 6.75 19.72 -1.09
C ASP A 96 5.50 20.31 -1.78
N LEU A 97 4.33 19.84 -1.35
CA LEU A 97 3.06 20.19 -1.98
C LEU A 97 2.65 21.62 -1.62
N GLU A 98 2.35 22.41 -2.64
CA GLU A 98 1.65 23.68 -2.48
C GLU A 98 0.23 23.47 -1.92
N PRO A 99 -0.38 24.48 -1.28
CA PRO A 99 -1.68 24.34 -0.61
C PRO A 99 -2.80 23.79 -1.49
N GLU A 100 -2.73 24.01 -2.80
CA GLU A 100 -3.78 23.57 -3.74
C GLU A 100 -3.65 22.06 -3.99
N ALA A 101 -2.41 21.60 -4.13
CA ALA A 101 -2.07 20.18 -4.27
C ALA A 101 -2.29 19.43 -2.95
N GLU A 102 -2.08 20.04 -1.78
CA GLU A 102 -2.45 19.44 -0.50
C GLU A 102 -3.96 19.18 -0.41
N ARG A 103 -4.78 20.14 -0.87
CA ARG A 103 -6.23 19.95 -0.91
C ARG A 103 -6.61 18.84 -1.88
N GLU A 104 -5.98 18.79 -3.05
CA GLU A 104 -6.20 17.72 -4.02
C GLU A 104 -5.83 16.35 -3.46
N PHE A 105 -4.71 16.22 -2.76
CA PHE A 105 -4.29 15.00 -2.06
C PHE A 105 -5.38 14.51 -1.10
N ARG A 106 -5.91 15.41 -0.26
CA ARG A 106 -6.97 15.09 0.70
C ARG A 106 -8.25 14.65 -0.01
N TRP A 107 -8.62 15.32 -1.10
CA TRP A 107 -9.77 14.94 -1.93
C TRP A 107 -9.60 13.59 -2.60
N LYS A 108 -8.45 13.31 -3.21
CA LYS A 108 -8.13 11.99 -3.81
C LYS A 108 -8.24 10.89 -2.77
N SER A 109 -7.67 11.12 -1.59
CA SER A 109 -7.72 10.17 -0.47
C SER A 109 -9.14 9.93 0.02
N TRP A 110 -9.94 10.99 0.17
CA TRP A 110 -11.33 10.86 0.58
C TRP A 110 -12.16 10.08 -0.45
N ARG A 111 -12.01 10.37 -1.75
CA ARG A 111 -12.70 9.63 -2.81
C ARG A 111 -12.34 8.14 -2.79
N ALA A 112 -11.08 7.80 -2.51
CA ALA A 112 -10.66 6.40 -2.38
C ALA A 112 -11.29 5.71 -1.16
N ILE A 113 -11.42 6.40 -0.03
CA ILE A 113 -12.09 5.90 1.18
C ILE A 113 -13.60 5.72 0.95
N GLU A 114 -14.26 6.77 0.47
CA GLU A 114 -15.71 6.78 0.21
C GLU A 114 -16.12 5.80 -0.89
N GLY A 115 -15.21 5.54 -1.83
CA GLY A 115 -15.39 4.55 -2.89
C GLY A 115 -15.71 3.15 -2.38
N LEU A 116 -15.36 2.80 -1.13
CA LEU A 116 -15.71 1.52 -0.52
C LEU A 116 -17.23 1.28 -0.55
N TRP A 117 -18.06 2.28 -0.22
CA TRP A 117 -19.53 2.15 -0.24
C TRP A 117 -20.12 1.97 -1.64
N GLY A 118 -19.36 2.31 -2.68
CA GLY A 118 -19.73 1.99 -4.05
C GLY A 118 -19.46 0.53 -4.42
N LEU A 119 -18.60 -0.16 -3.66
CA LEU A 119 -18.24 -1.57 -3.85
C LEU A 119 -19.07 -2.49 -2.94
N GLU A 120 -19.16 -2.15 -1.66
CA GLU A 120 -19.88 -2.92 -0.64
C GLU A 120 -20.25 -2.06 0.57
N ASP A 121 -21.25 -2.47 1.35
CA ASP A 121 -21.56 -1.85 2.64
C ASP A 121 -20.67 -2.47 3.74
N PRO A 122 -19.72 -1.71 4.34
CA PRO A 122 -18.80 -2.24 5.35
C PRO A 122 -19.50 -2.77 6.61
N ALA A 123 -20.71 -2.28 6.90
CA ALA A 123 -21.50 -2.72 8.04
C ALA A 123 -22.10 -4.12 7.85
N LEU A 124 -22.13 -4.63 6.62
CA LEU A 124 -22.64 -5.96 6.28
C LEU A 124 -21.52 -7.00 6.09
N VAL A 125 -20.26 -6.59 6.18
CA VAL A 125 -19.10 -7.45 5.94
C VAL A 125 -18.58 -8.06 7.25
N ASP A 126 -18.46 -9.38 7.30
CA ASP A 126 -17.74 -10.11 8.34
C ASP A 126 -16.22 -10.05 8.09
N VAL A 127 -15.56 -9.07 8.72
CA VAL A 127 -14.12 -8.84 8.56
C VAL A 127 -13.35 -9.83 9.43
N ARG A 128 -12.73 -10.84 8.79
CA ARG A 128 -11.87 -11.83 9.48
C ARG A 128 -10.48 -11.28 9.80
N ALA A 129 -9.89 -10.54 8.87
CA ALA A 129 -8.59 -9.90 9.02
C ALA A 129 -8.45 -8.77 7.99
N THR A 130 -7.67 -7.76 8.34
CA THR A 130 -7.12 -6.76 7.41
C THR A 130 -5.63 -7.02 7.23
N GLU A 131 -5.10 -6.82 6.02
CA GLU A 131 -3.68 -7.04 5.67
C GLU A 131 -3.08 -8.38 6.17
N GLN A 132 -3.79 -9.49 5.95
CA GLN A 132 -3.32 -10.80 6.38
C GLN A 132 -1.92 -11.12 5.83
N ARG A 133 -0.96 -11.28 6.73
CA ARG A 133 0.38 -11.77 6.39
C ARG A 133 0.31 -13.30 6.32
N LEU A 134 0.44 -13.82 5.11
CA LEU A 134 0.55 -15.26 4.82
C LEU A 134 1.99 -15.74 4.97
#